data_AF-A0AAD5GTT2-F1
#
_entry.id   AF-A0AAD5GTT2-F1
#
_cell.length_a   1.000
_cell.length_b   1.000
_cell.length_c   1.000
_cell.angle_alpha   90.00
_cell.angle_beta   90.00
_cell.angle_gamma   90.00
#
_symmetry.space_group_name_H-M   'P 1'
#
loop_
_entity.id
_entity.type
_entity.pdbx_description
1 polymer ?
#
loop_
_entity_poly.entity_id
_entity_poly.type
_entity_poly.pdbx_seq_one_letter_code
_entity_poly.pdbx_strand_id
1 'polypeptide(L)'
;MIIHRCCGWRIDIKGKESRGSQRICLILLIVFTCASATGCILLSVGQDEFHREAVDTLNYVVNQSDYTVQTLVNVTGYLSLAKTVSVAQVFLPSDVIDDIDKLNTDLNNAADTLRQQTHLNSRKIRFVFDTVRSSMIAIAVVMLLVSILGLLLSILGHKSTIYIFIISGWLLVAVTFILCGVFVIINNAIADTCMAMGQWVDNPHAETALSNILPCVDQATTNDTLYKSKLVVNDIANIINGFIGSFANSYASPGGNSNYYNQSGPLMPYLCYPYDSQLHELECPPQLVSMANASVVWQNYTCGVSESGFCTTTGRLTPDMYQQLVGAVNISYALQHYAPPLLSLQDCNFVRETFNIITSNHCHPLEDRLRMVNAGLALVSVGVMLSLALWIIYANRPQSEQAFAKISSKFKGGCNSNIAIDVSSKSEF
;
A
#
# COMPACT_ATOMS: atom_id res chain seq x y z
N MET A 1 -56.50 19.01 -3.30
CA MET A 1 -57.93 18.79 -3.62
C MET A 1 -58.01 17.51 -4.45
N ILE A 2 -58.61 16.46 -3.85
CA ILE A 2 -59.28 15.31 -4.48
C ILE A 2 -58.49 14.51 -5.54
N ILE A 3 -57.90 13.38 -5.11
CA ILE A 3 -58.33 12.05 -5.59
C ILE A 3 -58.33 11.12 -4.38
N HIS A 4 -59.53 10.82 -3.89
CA HIS A 4 -59.83 9.85 -2.84
C HIS A 4 -60.60 8.71 -3.49
N ARG A 5 -60.38 7.49 -2.99
CA ARG A 5 -61.09 6.22 -3.28
C ARG A 5 -60.56 5.41 -4.46
N CYS A 6 -59.78 4.38 -4.15
CA CYS A 6 -60.06 3.00 -4.57
C CYS A 6 -59.09 2.04 -3.88
N CYS A 7 -59.44 1.60 -2.68
CA CYS A 7 -59.21 0.27 -2.11
C CYS A 7 -59.51 0.34 -0.61
N GLY A 8 -60.79 0.12 -0.29
CA GLY A 8 -61.28 -0.03 1.07
C GLY A 8 -60.83 -1.37 1.65
N TRP A 9 -59.62 -1.42 2.20
CA TRP A 9 -59.27 -2.41 3.22
C TRP A 9 -59.13 -1.70 4.55
N ARG A 10 -60.30 -1.43 5.14
CA ARG A 10 -60.42 -1.05 6.54
C ARG A 10 -60.31 -2.35 7.34
N ILE A 11 -59.11 -2.68 7.76
CA ILE A 11 -58.90 -3.72 8.76
C ILE A 11 -59.42 -3.15 10.09
N ASP A 12 -60.70 -3.40 10.37
CA ASP A 12 -61.34 -3.08 11.64
C ASP A 12 -60.97 -4.17 12.66
N ILE A 13 -59.83 -3.99 13.31
CA ILE A 13 -59.42 -4.83 14.43
C ILE A 13 -60.16 -4.37 15.69
N LYS A 14 -61.23 -5.09 16.02
CA LYS A 14 -62.00 -4.96 17.26
C LYS A 14 -61.10 -5.19 18.50
N GLY A 15 -60.76 -4.10 19.17
CA GLY A 15 -61.01 -3.91 20.61
C GLY A 15 -60.23 -4.69 21.69
N LYS A 16 -59.43 -5.73 21.39
CA LYS A 16 -58.56 -6.40 22.41
C LYS A 16 -57.12 -6.66 21.98
N GLU A 17 -56.76 -6.41 20.72
CA GLU A 17 -55.42 -6.70 20.15
C GLU A 17 -54.34 -5.62 20.36
N SER A 18 -54.68 -4.47 20.96
CA SER A 18 -53.77 -3.30 21.01
C SER A 18 -52.49 -3.55 21.84
N ARG A 19 -52.57 -4.25 22.98
CA ARG A 19 -51.40 -4.51 23.86
C ARG A 19 -50.44 -5.56 23.29
N GLY A 20 -50.95 -6.61 22.67
CA GLY A 20 -50.13 -7.68 22.09
C GLY A 20 -49.32 -7.17 20.90
N SER A 21 -49.97 -6.44 20.00
CA SER A 21 -49.33 -5.85 18.83
C SER A 21 -48.24 -4.82 19.18
N GLN A 22 -48.43 -4.02 20.24
CA GLN A 22 -47.42 -3.06 20.68
C GLN A 22 -46.19 -3.73 21.32
N ARG A 23 -46.38 -4.83 22.07
CA ARG A 23 -45.28 -5.64 22.61
C ARG A 23 -44.45 -6.29 21.50
N ILE A 24 -45.10 -6.83 20.46
CA ILE A 24 -44.41 -7.43 19.31
C ILE A 24 -43.57 -6.39 18.56
N CYS A 25 -44.10 -5.19 18.33
CA CYS A 25 -43.37 -4.10 17.69
C CYS A 25 -42.11 -3.69 18.48
N LEU A 26 -42.22 -3.59 19.81
CA LEU A 26 -41.08 -3.28 20.68
C LEU A 26 -40.02 -4.38 20.67
N ILE A 27 -40.42 -5.66 20.69
CA ILE A 27 -39.48 -6.80 20.59
C ILE A 27 -38.73 -6.74 19.26
N LEU A 28 -39.43 -6.52 18.15
CA LEU A 28 -38.80 -6.40 16.83
C LEU A 28 -37.84 -5.20 16.75
N LEU A 29 -38.20 -4.05 17.33
CA LEU A 29 -37.32 -2.89 17.40
C LEU A 29 -36.03 -3.19 18.17
N ILE A 30 -36.12 -3.93 19.29
CA ILE A 30 -34.93 -4.36 20.03
C ILE A 30 -34.05 -5.26 19.15
N VAL A 31 -34.64 -6.25 18.47
CA VAL A 31 -33.90 -7.16 17.58
C VAL A 31 -33.20 -6.40 16.46
N PHE A 32 -33.89 -5.47 15.79
CA PHE A 32 -33.29 -4.67 14.72
C PHE A 32 -32.23 -3.69 15.22
N THR A 33 -32.38 -3.16 16.44
CA THR A 33 -31.36 -2.34 17.09
C THR A 33 -30.11 -3.17 17.40
N CYS A 34 -30.27 -4.41 17.89
CA CYS A 34 -29.15 -5.34 18.09
C CYS A 34 -28.46 -5.71 16.77
N ALA A 35 -29.23 -5.93 15.70
CA ALA A 35 -28.68 -6.17 14.36
C ALA A 35 -27.88 -4.96 13.86
N SER A 36 -28.42 -3.75 14.00
CA SER A 36 -27.74 -2.49 13.68
C SER A 36 -26.44 -2.34 14.48
N ALA A 37 -26.46 -2.59 15.79
CA ALA A 37 -25.26 -2.54 16.63
C ALA A 37 -24.19 -3.56 16.19
N THR A 38 -24.60 -4.79 15.90
CA THR A 38 -23.70 -5.84 15.39
C THR A 38 -23.09 -5.44 14.04
N GLY A 39 -23.91 -4.88 13.15
CA GLY A 39 -23.45 -4.37 11.87
C GLY A 39 -22.46 -3.21 12.02
N CYS A 40 -22.68 -2.29 12.96
CA CYS A 40 -21.74 -1.19 13.21
C CYS A 40 -20.39 -1.70 13.72
N ILE A 41 -20.40 -2.74 14.57
CA ILE A 41 -19.17 -3.40 15.05
C ILE A 41 -18.44 -4.06 13.87
N LEU A 42 -19.14 -4.87 13.08
CA LEU A 42 -18.56 -5.52 11.90
C LEU A 42 -17.99 -4.51 10.91
N LEU A 43 -18.72 -3.43 10.64
CA LEU A 43 -18.26 -2.35 9.77
C LEU A 43 -17.00 -1.66 10.31
N SER A 44 -16.96 -1.35 11.61
CA SER A 44 -15.81 -0.66 12.21
C SER A 44 -14.57 -1.55 12.23
N VAL A 45 -14.72 -2.82 12.60
CA VAL A 45 -13.62 -3.80 12.62
C VAL A 45 -13.14 -4.09 11.20
N GLY A 46 -14.07 -4.39 10.29
CA GLY A 46 -13.75 -4.68 8.90
C GLY A 46 -13.05 -3.50 8.21
N GLN A 47 -13.45 -2.26 8.50
CA GLN A 47 -12.78 -1.07 7.95
C GLN A 47 -11.38 -0.87 8.50
N ASP A 48 -11.18 -1.11 9.80
CA ASP A 48 -9.86 -1.00 10.41
C ASP A 48 -8.87 -2.02 9.82
N GLU A 49 -9.33 -3.25 9.64
CA GLU A 49 -8.54 -4.32 9.03
C GLU A 49 -8.30 -4.11 7.55
N PHE A 50 -9.33 -3.74 6.77
CA PHE A 50 -9.18 -3.42 5.35
C PHE A 50 -8.19 -2.28 5.14
N HIS A 51 -8.32 -1.19 5.90
CA HIS A 51 -7.42 -0.06 5.82
C HIS A 51 -5.97 -0.47 6.10
N ARG A 52 -5.74 -1.28 7.14
CA ARG A 52 -4.40 -1.77 7.48
C ARG A 52 -3.80 -2.58 6.34
N GLU A 53 -4.56 -3.52 5.79
CA GLU A 53 -4.13 -4.40 4.71
C GLU A 53 -3.84 -3.63 3.41
N ALA A 54 -4.68 -2.65 3.09
CA ALA A 54 -4.51 -1.80 1.92
C ALA A 54 -3.28 -0.88 2.04
N VAL A 55 -3.01 -0.35 3.23
CA VAL A 55 -1.79 0.43 3.51
C VAL A 55 -0.54 -0.45 3.49
N ASP A 56 -0.61 -1.68 4.00
CA ASP A 56 0.52 -2.62 3.98
C ASP A 56 0.89 -3.02 2.54
N THR A 57 -0.11 -3.37 1.73
CA THR A 57 0.06 -3.65 0.30
C THR A 57 0.68 -2.45 -0.44
N LEU A 58 0.21 -1.22 -0.13
CA LEU A 58 0.76 0.00 -0.72
C LEU A 58 2.23 0.22 -0.30
N ASN A 59 2.56 -0.01 0.97
CA ASN A 59 3.94 0.11 1.47
C ASN A 59 4.86 -0.91 0.81
N TYR A 60 4.40 -2.13 0.59
CA TYR A 60 5.15 -3.14 -0.14
C TYR A 60 5.51 -2.67 -1.56
N VAL A 61 4.53 -2.15 -2.32
CA VAL A 61 4.76 -1.60 -3.67
C VAL A 61 5.74 -0.41 -3.64
N VAL A 62 5.61 0.49 -2.66
CA VAL A 62 6.54 1.62 -2.49
C VAL A 62 7.96 1.12 -2.20
N ASN A 63 8.11 0.10 -1.36
CA ASN A 63 9.41 -0.46 -1.01
C ASN A 63 10.09 -1.14 -2.22
N GLN A 64 9.33 -1.87 -3.05
CA GLN A 64 9.86 -2.43 -4.30
C GLN A 64 10.30 -1.32 -5.27
N SER A 65 9.53 -0.23 -5.36
CA SER A 65 9.91 0.93 -6.17
C SER A 65 11.16 1.62 -5.62
N ASP A 66 11.30 1.80 -4.31
CA ASP A 66 12.48 2.41 -3.68
C ASP A 66 13.73 1.55 -3.88
N TYR A 67 13.60 0.21 -3.85
CA TYR A 67 14.68 -0.72 -4.19
C TYR A 67 15.16 -0.52 -5.65
N THR A 68 14.23 -0.42 -6.60
CA THR A 68 14.57 -0.14 -8.01
C THR A 68 15.25 1.22 -8.15
N VAL A 69 14.74 2.27 -7.51
CA VAL A 69 15.36 3.61 -7.52
C VAL A 69 16.79 3.57 -6.97
N GLN A 70 17.01 2.90 -5.83
CA GLN A 70 18.34 2.77 -5.24
C GLN A 70 19.30 1.99 -6.15
N THR A 71 18.82 0.93 -6.79
CA THR A 71 19.58 0.15 -7.78
C THR A 71 20.04 1.05 -8.93
N LEU A 72 19.13 1.82 -9.51
CA LEU A 72 19.45 2.74 -10.61
C LEU A 72 20.45 3.84 -10.19
N VAL A 73 20.25 4.47 -9.03
CA VAL A 73 21.13 5.53 -8.51
C VAL A 73 22.53 4.99 -8.21
N ASN A 74 22.64 3.78 -7.65
CA ASN A 74 23.94 3.18 -7.39
C ASN A 74 24.68 2.90 -8.71
N VAL A 75 23.98 2.34 -9.71
CA VAL A 75 24.55 2.07 -11.04
C VAL A 75 25.04 3.34 -11.72
N THR A 76 24.27 4.43 -11.70
CA THR A 76 24.71 5.71 -12.28
C THR A 76 25.94 6.27 -11.56
N GLY A 77 26.04 6.07 -10.24
CA GLY A 77 27.24 6.36 -9.46
C GLY A 77 28.47 5.61 -9.98
N TYR A 78 28.37 4.30 -10.17
CA TYR A 78 29.47 3.47 -10.70
C TYR A 78 29.83 3.81 -12.15
N LEU A 79 28.85 4.07 -13.01
CA LEU A 79 29.07 4.49 -14.39
C LEU A 79 29.75 5.87 -14.46
N SER A 80 29.44 6.78 -13.54
CA SER A 80 30.13 8.08 -13.44
C SER A 80 31.61 7.92 -13.09
N LEU A 81 31.91 7.02 -12.14
CA LEU A 81 33.30 6.67 -11.80
C LEU A 81 34.03 6.03 -12.98
N ALA A 82 33.34 5.21 -13.79
CA ALA A 82 33.91 4.53 -14.94
C ALA A 82 34.52 5.48 -15.98
N LYS A 83 33.94 6.67 -16.17
CA LYS A 83 34.43 7.69 -17.12
C LYS A 83 35.83 8.22 -16.77
N THR A 84 36.20 8.15 -15.50
CA THR A 84 37.48 8.66 -15.01
C THR A 84 38.61 7.63 -15.09
N VAL A 85 38.29 6.39 -15.49
CA VAL A 85 39.22 5.26 -15.49
C VAL A 85 40.02 5.23 -16.78
N SER A 86 41.34 5.28 -16.65
CA SER A 86 42.31 5.23 -17.76
C SER A 86 43.44 4.24 -17.47
N VAL A 87 43.11 3.00 -17.10
CA VAL A 87 44.12 1.97 -16.79
C VAL A 87 45.03 1.73 -18.01
N ALA A 88 46.34 1.85 -17.80
CA ALA A 88 47.39 1.53 -18.79
C ALA A 88 47.35 2.34 -20.10
N GLN A 89 46.93 3.62 -20.05
CA GLN A 89 46.86 4.51 -21.23
C GLN A 89 45.82 4.08 -22.30
N VAL A 90 44.94 3.13 -21.98
CA VAL A 90 43.79 2.80 -22.82
C VAL A 90 42.67 3.78 -22.49
N PHE A 91 42.46 4.75 -23.37
CA PHE A 91 41.35 5.68 -23.27
C PHE A 91 40.09 5.01 -23.80
N LEU A 92 38.98 5.15 -23.08
CA LEU A 92 37.67 4.87 -23.66
C LEU A 92 37.48 5.80 -24.87
N PRO A 93 37.05 5.28 -26.03
CA PRO A 93 36.67 6.11 -27.17
C PRO A 93 35.64 7.16 -26.76
N SER A 94 35.69 8.35 -27.36
CA SER A 94 34.78 9.45 -27.01
C SER A 94 33.30 9.10 -27.18
N ASP A 95 32.98 8.28 -28.19
CA ASP A 95 31.65 7.72 -28.43
C ASP A 95 31.13 6.88 -27.26
N VAL A 96 32.00 6.08 -26.64
CA VAL A 96 31.62 5.28 -25.46
C VAL A 96 31.38 6.18 -24.24
N ILE A 97 32.18 7.23 -24.08
CA ILE A 97 31.97 8.22 -23.00
C ILE A 97 30.62 8.93 -23.17
N ASP A 98 30.31 9.36 -24.39
CA ASP A 98 29.03 10.01 -24.72
C ASP A 98 27.83 9.08 -24.49
N ASP A 99 27.95 7.79 -24.83
CA ASP A 99 26.91 6.79 -24.56
C ASP A 99 26.70 6.56 -23.06
N ILE A 100 27.77 6.55 -22.25
CA ILE A 100 27.66 6.46 -20.78
C ILE A 100 27.04 7.75 -20.21
N ASP A 101 27.37 8.92 -20.73
CA ASP A 101 26.75 10.21 -20.34
C ASP A 101 25.24 10.18 -20.56
N LYS A 102 24.82 9.75 -21.75
CA LYS A 102 23.42 9.60 -22.11
C LYS A 102 22.72 8.58 -21.22
N LEU A 103 23.31 7.39 -21.05
CA LEU A 103 22.75 6.35 -20.20
C LEU A 103 22.58 6.82 -18.75
N ASN A 104 23.58 7.50 -18.17
CA ASN A 104 23.48 8.06 -16.83
C ASN A 104 22.33 9.08 -16.70
N THR A 105 22.14 9.90 -17.71
CA THR A 105 21.05 10.88 -17.75
C THR A 105 19.70 10.16 -17.80
N ASP A 106 19.55 9.16 -18.66
CA ASP A 106 18.30 8.40 -18.82
C ASP A 106 17.95 7.60 -17.55
N LEU A 107 18.94 6.94 -16.93
CA LEU A 107 18.74 6.18 -15.69
C LEU A 107 18.39 7.08 -14.50
N ASN A 108 19.05 8.23 -14.34
CA ASN A 108 18.70 9.18 -13.28
C ASN A 108 17.29 9.77 -13.50
N ASN A 109 16.94 10.13 -14.74
CA ASN A 109 15.59 10.61 -15.07
C ASN A 109 14.52 9.55 -14.78
N ALA A 110 14.79 8.27 -15.09
CA ALA A 110 13.91 7.16 -14.78
C ALA A 110 13.76 6.96 -13.26
N ALA A 111 14.87 7.00 -12.52
CA ALA A 111 14.87 6.88 -11.06
C ALA A 111 14.10 8.03 -10.39
N ASP A 112 14.31 9.27 -10.82
CA ASP A 112 13.61 10.45 -10.31
C ASP A 112 12.12 10.41 -10.63
N THR A 113 11.76 10.06 -11.86
CA THR A 113 10.36 9.91 -12.28
C THR A 113 9.66 8.84 -11.46
N LEU A 114 10.29 7.67 -11.32
CA LEU A 114 9.75 6.56 -10.53
C LEU A 114 9.58 6.96 -9.06
N ARG A 115 10.61 7.55 -8.44
CA ARG A 115 10.58 8.04 -7.06
C ARG A 115 9.45 9.06 -6.86
N GLN A 116 9.40 10.09 -7.71
CA GLN A 116 8.42 11.15 -7.59
C GLN A 116 7.00 10.60 -7.76
N GLN A 117 6.76 9.82 -8.81
CA GLN A 117 5.43 9.31 -9.13
C GLN A 117 4.94 8.31 -8.06
N THR A 118 5.80 7.40 -7.60
CA THR A 118 5.45 6.43 -6.56
C THR A 118 5.12 7.12 -5.23
N HIS A 119 5.97 8.04 -4.75
CA HIS A 119 5.74 8.72 -3.48
C HIS A 119 4.52 9.66 -3.54
N LEU A 120 4.29 10.35 -4.67
CA LEU A 120 3.10 11.18 -4.87
C LEU A 120 1.82 10.33 -4.90
N ASN A 121 1.82 9.22 -5.64
CA ASN A 121 0.67 8.33 -5.72
C ASN A 121 0.38 7.64 -4.40
N SER A 122 1.41 7.15 -3.70
CA SER A 122 1.27 6.56 -2.37
C SER A 122 0.64 7.53 -1.38
N ARG A 123 1.12 8.79 -1.34
CA ARG A 123 0.53 9.82 -0.46
C ARG A 123 -0.94 10.07 -0.78
N LYS A 124 -1.30 10.16 -2.06
CA LYS A 124 -2.69 10.37 -2.50
C LYS A 124 -3.58 9.18 -2.12
N ILE A 125 -3.13 7.95 -2.39
CA ILE A 125 -3.89 6.73 -2.09
C ILE A 125 -4.06 6.58 -0.58
N ARG A 126 -3.01 6.79 0.21
CA ARG A 126 -3.07 6.73 1.68
C ARG A 126 -4.06 7.74 2.24
N PHE A 127 -4.02 8.98 1.76
CA PHE A 127 -4.99 10.02 2.15
C PHE A 127 -6.44 9.59 1.87
N VAL A 128 -6.69 8.95 0.72
CA VAL A 128 -8.03 8.40 0.40
C VAL A 128 -8.42 7.32 1.39
N PHE A 129 -7.55 6.33 1.67
CA PHE A 129 -7.87 5.26 2.62
C PHE A 129 -8.08 5.77 4.05
N ASP A 130 -7.28 6.75 4.52
CA ASP A 130 -7.47 7.39 5.82
C ASP A 130 -8.83 8.12 5.89
N THR A 131 -9.18 8.83 4.82
CA THR A 131 -10.44 9.59 4.73
C THR A 131 -11.66 8.66 4.71
N VAL A 132 -11.59 7.57 3.94
CA VAL A 132 -12.64 6.56 3.85
C VAL A 132 -12.85 5.88 5.21
N ARG A 133 -11.77 5.44 5.87
CA ARG A 133 -11.84 4.84 7.22
C ARG A 133 -12.53 5.78 8.21
N SER A 134 -12.09 7.04 8.27
CA SER A 134 -12.66 8.04 9.18
C SER A 134 -14.15 8.28 8.92
N SER A 135 -14.54 8.41 7.64
CA SER A 135 -15.92 8.65 7.22
C SER A 135 -16.83 7.45 7.53
N MET A 136 -16.33 6.22 7.36
CA MET A 136 -17.08 5.00 7.68
C MET A 136 -17.31 4.82 9.17
N ILE A 137 -16.30 5.11 9.99
CA ILE A 137 -16.44 5.09 11.46
C ILE A 137 -17.46 6.14 11.89
N ALA A 138 -17.40 7.35 11.34
CA ALA A 138 -18.37 8.40 11.65
C ALA A 138 -19.80 7.99 11.32
N ILE A 139 -20.04 7.40 10.15
CA ILE A 139 -21.35 6.90 9.74
C ILE A 139 -21.84 5.78 10.65
N ALA A 140 -20.97 4.84 11.03
CA ALA A 140 -21.33 3.76 11.96
C ALA A 140 -21.78 4.29 13.33
N VAL A 141 -21.07 5.29 13.88
CA VAL A 141 -21.41 5.93 15.16
C VAL A 141 -22.76 6.66 15.05
N VAL A 142 -22.98 7.44 14.00
CA VAL A 142 -24.25 8.16 13.80
C VAL A 142 -25.42 7.20 13.64
N MET A 143 -25.26 6.11 12.88
CA MET A 143 -26.27 5.07 12.71
C MET A 143 -26.62 4.38 14.04
N LEU A 144 -25.61 4.10 14.86
CA LEU A 144 -25.82 3.50 16.17
C LEU A 144 -26.57 4.44 17.12
N LEU A 145 -26.19 5.72 17.17
CA LEU A 145 -26.88 6.74 17.97
C LEU A 145 -28.35 6.89 17.54
N VAL A 146 -28.61 6.97 16.23
CA VAL A 146 -29.98 7.04 15.68
C VAL A 146 -30.79 5.82 16.09
N SER A 147 -30.20 4.63 16.03
CA SER A 147 -30.87 3.37 16.41
C SER A 147 -31.23 3.33 17.91
N ILE A 148 -30.27 3.67 18.78
CA ILE A 148 -30.46 3.65 20.24
C ILE A 148 -31.43 4.75 20.70
N LEU A 149 -31.23 5.98 20.24
CA LEU A 149 -32.10 7.11 20.60
C LEU A 149 -33.53 6.90 20.08
N GLY A 150 -33.68 6.36 18.86
CA GLY A 150 -34.98 6.02 18.33
C GLY A 150 -35.70 4.93 19.13
N LEU A 151 -34.97 3.91 19.61
CA LEU A 151 -35.51 2.90 20.52
C LEU A 151 -35.97 3.52 21.85
N LEU A 152 -35.13 4.38 22.46
CA LEU A 152 -35.47 5.07 23.72
C LEU A 152 -36.71 5.96 23.58
N LEU A 153 -36.79 6.74 22.50
CA LEU A 153 -37.94 7.61 22.20
C LEU A 153 -39.21 6.80 21.92
N SER A 154 -39.08 5.61 21.32
CA SER A 154 -40.20 4.69 21.12
C SER A 154 -40.78 4.21 22.45
N ILE A 155 -39.91 3.93 23.44
CA ILE A 155 -40.31 3.55 24.81
C ILE A 155 -40.96 4.73 25.55
N LEU A 156 -40.39 5.94 25.41
CA LEU A 156 -40.89 7.17 26.06
C LEU A 156 -42.18 7.72 25.43
N GLY A 157 -42.51 7.32 24.19
CA GLY A 157 -43.76 7.69 23.52
C GLY A 157 -43.80 9.11 22.93
N HIS A 158 -42.64 9.74 22.69
CA HIS A 158 -42.57 11.13 22.23
C HIS A 158 -42.75 11.27 20.70
N LYS A 159 -44.00 11.34 20.23
CA LYS A 159 -44.37 11.23 18.80
C LYS A 159 -43.76 12.28 17.86
N SER A 160 -43.70 13.56 18.25
CA SER A 160 -43.20 14.62 17.35
C SER A 160 -41.72 14.47 17.02
N THR A 161 -40.92 13.95 17.96
CA THR A 161 -39.48 13.75 17.78
C THR A 161 -39.19 12.55 16.87
N ILE A 162 -40.06 11.52 16.89
CA ILE A 162 -39.89 10.32 16.06
C ILE A 162 -39.90 10.65 14.57
N TYR A 163 -40.69 11.64 14.12
CA TYR A 163 -40.70 12.05 12.71
C TYR A 163 -39.36 12.60 12.21
N ILE A 164 -38.62 13.34 13.05
CA ILE A 164 -37.29 13.85 12.70
C ILE A 164 -36.30 12.68 12.52
N PHE A 165 -36.34 11.70 13.43
CA PHE A 165 -35.53 10.48 13.35
C PHE A 165 -35.88 9.60 12.15
N ILE A 166 -37.16 9.58 11.74
CA ILE A 166 -37.57 8.87 10.52
C ILE A 166 -36.91 9.49 9.29
N ILE A 167 -37.00 10.82 9.13
CA ILE A 167 -36.43 11.51 7.97
C ILE A 167 -34.90 11.38 7.95
N SER A 168 -34.23 11.60 9.08
CA SER A 168 -32.76 11.47 9.16
C SER A 168 -32.31 10.03 8.94
N GLY A 169 -33.03 9.04 9.47
CA GLY A 169 -32.73 7.63 9.28
C GLY A 169 -32.83 7.19 7.82
N TRP A 170 -33.87 7.61 7.09
CA TRP A 170 -33.99 7.28 5.67
C TRP A 170 -32.87 7.89 4.82
N LEU A 171 -32.44 9.11 5.16
CA LEU A 171 -31.28 9.73 4.52
C LEU A 171 -30.01 8.89 4.74
N LEU A 172 -29.76 8.47 5.98
CA LEU A 172 -28.60 7.63 6.30
C LEU A 172 -28.65 6.26 5.61
N VAL A 173 -29.83 5.62 5.57
CA VAL A 173 -30.04 4.38 4.83
C VAL A 173 -29.67 4.55 3.36
N ALA A 174 -30.15 5.62 2.71
CA ALA A 174 -29.80 5.92 1.32
C ALA A 174 -28.28 6.08 1.12
N VAL A 175 -27.59 6.81 2.01
CA VAL A 175 -26.13 6.96 1.98
C VAL A 175 -25.42 5.60 2.13
N THR A 176 -25.86 4.76 3.08
CA THR A 176 -25.25 3.44 3.29
C THR A 176 -25.44 2.47 2.13
N PHE A 177 -26.58 2.54 1.42
CA PHE A 177 -26.79 1.76 0.19
C PHE A 177 -25.85 2.19 -0.94
N ILE A 178 -25.67 3.50 -1.13
CA ILE A 178 -24.72 4.03 -2.13
C ILE A 178 -23.30 3.54 -1.80
N LEU A 179 -22.89 3.64 -0.53
CA LEU A 179 -21.58 3.16 -0.08
C LEU A 179 -21.41 1.66 -0.28
N CYS A 180 -22.43 0.86 0.07
CA CYS A 180 -22.42 -0.58 -0.19
C CYS A 180 -22.20 -0.87 -1.69
N GLY A 181 -22.86 -0.13 -2.58
CA GLY A 181 -22.64 -0.24 -4.03
C GLY A 181 -21.19 0.07 -4.43
N VAL A 182 -20.62 1.16 -3.89
CA VAL A 182 -19.22 1.54 -4.14
C VAL A 182 -18.24 0.46 -3.66
N PHE A 183 -18.41 -0.06 -2.45
CA PHE A 183 -17.52 -1.09 -1.91
C PHE A 183 -17.66 -2.44 -2.64
N VAL A 184 -18.84 -2.79 -3.16
CA VAL A 184 -19.01 -3.94 -4.03
C VAL A 184 -18.25 -3.77 -5.36
N ILE A 185 -18.30 -2.56 -5.95
CA ILE A 185 -17.53 -2.26 -7.16
C ILE A 185 -16.03 -2.36 -6.89
N ILE A 186 -15.56 -1.81 -5.76
CA ILE A 186 -14.15 -1.92 -5.36
C ILE A 186 -13.75 -3.38 -5.15
N ASN A 187 -14.62 -4.19 -4.55
CA ASN A 187 -14.34 -5.62 -4.33
C ASN A 187 -14.13 -6.37 -5.64
N ASN A 188 -14.99 -6.12 -6.61
CA ASN A 188 -14.84 -6.73 -7.94
C ASN A 188 -13.58 -6.20 -8.65
N ALA A 189 -13.30 -4.90 -8.56
CA ALA A 189 -12.09 -4.33 -9.16
C ALA A 189 -10.81 -4.93 -8.55
N ILE A 190 -10.76 -5.13 -7.24
CA ILE A 190 -9.61 -5.78 -6.57
C ILE A 190 -9.52 -7.24 -7.00
N ALA A 191 -10.62 -8.00 -6.96
CA ALA A 191 -10.65 -9.40 -7.38
C ALA A 191 -10.20 -9.58 -8.83
N ASP A 192 -10.70 -8.75 -9.75
CA ASP A 192 -10.32 -8.76 -11.17
C ASP A 192 -8.85 -8.39 -11.35
N THR A 193 -8.36 -7.38 -10.61
CA THR A 193 -6.94 -6.98 -10.65
C THR A 193 -6.03 -8.10 -10.14
N CYS A 194 -6.38 -8.72 -9.01
CA CYS A 194 -5.66 -9.85 -8.43
C CYS A 194 -5.66 -11.06 -9.36
N MET A 195 -6.79 -11.37 -10.00
CA MET A 195 -6.87 -12.44 -11.00
C MET A 195 -6.00 -12.13 -12.21
N ALA A 196 -6.03 -10.90 -12.73
CA ALA A 196 -5.20 -10.48 -13.85
C ALA A 196 -3.69 -10.56 -13.52
N MET A 197 -3.30 -10.13 -12.31
CA MET A 197 -1.92 -10.27 -11.82
C MET A 197 -1.51 -11.75 -11.73
N GLY A 198 -2.38 -12.62 -11.18
CA GLY A 198 -2.10 -14.05 -11.08
C GLY A 198 -1.94 -14.73 -12.43
N GLN A 199 -2.85 -14.45 -13.38
CA GLN A 199 -2.76 -14.97 -14.74
C GLN A 199 -1.48 -14.54 -15.46
N TRP A 200 -1.05 -13.29 -15.24
CA TRP A 200 0.21 -12.79 -15.80
C TRP A 200 1.43 -13.44 -15.16
N VAL A 201 1.41 -13.71 -13.84
CA VAL A 201 2.48 -14.47 -13.16
C VAL A 201 2.63 -15.87 -13.74
N ASP A 202 1.53 -16.54 -14.06
CA ASP A 202 1.56 -17.87 -14.67
C ASP A 202 2.03 -17.84 -16.12
N ASN A 203 1.66 -16.81 -16.89
CA ASN A 203 1.93 -16.70 -18.32
C ASN A 203 2.40 -15.28 -18.74
N PRO A 204 3.62 -14.85 -18.37
CA PRO A 204 4.07 -13.47 -18.60
C PRO A 204 4.30 -13.13 -20.08
N HIS A 205 4.48 -14.14 -20.93
CA HIS A 205 4.65 -14.00 -22.39
C HIS A 205 3.34 -14.10 -23.18
N ALA A 206 2.19 -14.31 -22.51
CA ALA A 206 0.90 -14.26 -23.18
C ALA A 206 0.48 -12.81 -23.43
N GLU A 207 -0.21 -12.58 -24.55
CA GLU A 207 -0.78 -11.27 -24.88
C GLU A 207 -1.85 -10.90 -23.86
N THR A 208 -1.52 -9.93 -22.99
CA THR A 208 -2.39 -9.44 -21.92
C THR A 208 -2.38 -7.91 -21.90
N ALA A 209 -3.32 -7.30 -21.18
CA ALA A 209 -3.28 -5.85 -20.96
C ALA A 209 -1.97 -5.42 -20.25
N LEU A 210 -1.40 -6.32 -19.44
CA LEU A 210 -0.20 -6.07 -18.65
C LEU A 210 1.09 -6.22 -19.46
N SER A 211 1.15 -7.13 -20.45
CA SER A 211 2.29 -7.26 -21.36
C SER A 211 2.50 -6.02 -22.25
N ASN A 212 1.43 -5.28 -22.56
CA ASN A 212 1.52 -4.03 -23.31
C ASN A 212 2.11 -2.87 -22.49
N ILE A 213 2.05 -2.96 -21.16
CA ILE A 213 2.56 -1.94 -20.22
C ILE A 213 3.99 -2.29 -19.78
N LEU A 214 4.31 -3.58 -19.69
CA LEU A 214 5.60 -4.12 -19.26
C LEU A 214 6.26 -4.88 -20.42
N PRO A 215 7.02 -4.21 -21.30
CA PRO A 215 7.73 -4.88 -22.37
C PRO A 215 8.89 -5.71 -21.81
N CYS A 216 8.63 -7.00 -21.57
CA CYS A 216 9.61 -7.94 -21.05
C CYS A 216 10.52 -8.47 -22.15
N VAL A 217 11.82 -8.50 -21.89
CA VAL A 217 12.80 -9.17 -22.75
C VAL A 217 12.82 -10.66 -22.44
N ASP A 218 13.14 -11.49 -23.43
CA ASP A 218 13.22 -12.93 -23.23
C ASP A 218 14.43 -13.31 -22.35
N GLN A 219 14.27 -14.40 -21.59
CA GLN A 219 15.29 -14.86 -20.65
C GLN A 219 16.58 -15.31 -21.35
N ALA A 220 16.54 -15.73 -22.62
CA ALA A 220 17.75 -16.13 -23.34
C ALA A 220 18.64 -14.90 -23.63
N THR A 221 18.03 -13.79 -24.04
CA THR A 221 18.73 -12.52 -24.27
C THR A 221 19.31 -11.94 -22.97
N THR A 222 18.58 -11.98 -21.86
CA THR A 222 19.12 -11.49 -20.58
C THR A 222 20.24 -12.40 -20.04
N ASN A 223 20.12 -13.73 -20.21
CA ASN A 223 21.19 -14.66 -19.87
C ASN A 223 22.46 -14.48 -20.72
N ASP A 224 22.33 -14.24 -22.03
CA ASP A 224 23.48 -13.91 -22.89
C ASP A 224 24.15 -12.60 -22.45
N THR A 225 23.34 -11.60 -22.06
CA THR A 225 23.85 -10.34 -21.52
C THR A 225 24.59 -10.52 -20.19
N LEU A 226 24.05 -11.36 -19.29
CA LEU A 226 24.72 -11.73 -18.04
C LEU A 226 26.02 -12.50 -18.28
N TYR A 227 26.02 -13.42 -19.24
CA TYR A 227 27.22 -14.17 -19.64
C TYR A 227 28.33 -13.21 -20.12
N LYS A 228 27.98 -12.26 -21.00
CA LYS A 228 28.90 -11.23 -21.48
C LYS A 228 29.40 -10.32 -20.35
N SER A 229 28.56 -9.94 -19.41
CA SER A 229 28.99 -9.10 -18.27
C SER A 229 30.03 -9.81 -17.41
N LYS A 230 29.87 -11.13 -17.17
CA LYS A 230 30.86 -11.95 -16.44
C LYS A 230 32.19 -12.06 -17.18
N LEU A 231 32.17 -12.18 -18.51
CA LEU A 231 33.40 -12.15 -19.32
C LEU A 231 34.15 -10.84 -19.15
N VAL A 232 33.45 -9.71 -19.27
CA VAL A 232 34.04 -8.37 -19.09
C VAL A 232 34.70 -8.23 -17.72
N VAL A 233 34.09 -8.76 -16.65
CA VAL A 233 34.67 -8.74 -15.30
C VAL A 233 36.00 -9.53 -15.25
N ASN A 234 36.05 -10.72 -15.86
CA ASN A 234 37.30 -11.50 -15.93
C ASN A 234 38.37 -10.82 -16.80
N ASP A 235 37.97 -10.15 -17.89
CA ASP A 235 38.88 -9.38 -18.73
C ASP A 235 39.47 -8.18 -18.00
N ILE A 236 38.67 -7.47 -17.18
CA ILE A 236 39.18 -6.41 -16.32
C ILE A 236 40.19 -6.97 -15.31
N ALA A 237 39.92 -8.13 -14.70
CA ALA A 237 40.87 -8.78 -13.80
C ALA A 237 42.18 -9.15 -14.51
N ASN A 238 42.12 -9.63 -15.76
CA ASN A 238 43.29 -9.89 -16.58
C ASN A 238 44.12 -8.62 -16.85
N ILE A 239 43.46 -7.52 -17.21
CA ILE A 239 44.12 -6.23 -17.47
C ILE A 239 44.82 -5.72 -16.20
N ILE A 240 44.13 -5.76 -15.06
CA ILE A 240 44.68 -5.35 -13.77
C ILE A 240 45.86 -6.22 -13.38
N ASN A 241 45.74 -7.55 -13.44
CA ASN A 241 46.82 -8.46 -13.08
C ASN A 241 48.02 -8.32 -14.04
N GLY A 242 47.76 -8.07 -15.32
CA GLY A 242 48.77 -7.71 -16.31
C GLY A 242 49.52 -6.44 -15.92
N PHE A 243 48.82 -5.37 -15.52
CA PHE A 243 49.44 -4.14 -15.02
C PHE A 243 50.24 -4.38 -13.74
N ILE A 244 49.69 -5.10 -12.77
CA ILE A 244 50.37 -5.41 -11.50
C ILE A 244 51.67 -6.16 -11.78
N GLY A 245 51.66 -7.19 -12.63
CA GLY A 245 52.84 -8.00 -12.91
C GLY A 245 53.89 -7.28 -13.77
N SER A 246 53.45 -6.63 -14.85
CA SER A 246 54.36 -6.04 -15.85
C SER A 246 54.82 -4.62 -15.53
N PHE A 247 54.14 -3.93 -14.61
CA PHE A 247 54.43 -2.56 -14.25
C PHE A 247 54.68 -2.41 -12.75
N ALA A 248 53.68 -2.68 -11.89
CA ALA A 248 53.80 -2.40 -10.46
C ALA A 248 54.86 -3.27 -9.75
N ASN A 249 54.93 -4.55 -10.11
CA ASN A 249 55.83 -5.54 -9.51
C ASN A 249 57.12 -5.77 -10.30
N SER A 250 57.26 -5.17 -11.49
CA SER A 250 58.46 -5.32 -12.32
C SER A 250 59.57 -4.35 -11.88
N TYR A 251 60.74 -4.87 -11.56
CA TYR A 251 61.92 -4.04 -11.28
C TYR A 251 62.53 -3.55 -12.60
N ALA A 252 62.32 -2.28 -12.96
CA ALA A 252 62.90 -1.69 -14.16
C ALA A 252 64.40 -1.41 -13.96
N SER A 253 65.23 -1.79 -14.93
CA SER A 253 66.67 -1.48 -14.94
C SER A 253 66.89 0.01 -15.27
N PRO A 254 67.81 0.72 -14.58
CA PRO A 254 68.10 2.11 -14.89
C PRO A 254 68.55 2.26 -16.35
N GLY A 255 67.77 2.99 -17.16
CA GLY A 255 68.15 3.39 -18.54
C GLY A 255 67.43 2.70 -19.71
N GLY A 256 66.41 1.86 -19.48
CA GLY A 256 65.75 1.08 -20.56
C GLY A 256 64.44 1.63 -21.16
N ASN A 257 63.76 2.57 -20.50
CA ASN A 257 62.38 2.96 -20.85
C ASN A 257 61.96 4.32 -20.24
N SER A 258 61.07 5.08 -20.90
CA SER A 258 60.60 6.39 -20.42
C SER A 258 59.70 6.34 -19.18
N ASN A 259 59.37 5.15 -18.68
CA ASN A 259 58.42 4.92 -17.58
C ASN A 259 59.12 4.48 -16.28
N TYR A 260 60.42 4.75 -16.12
CA TYR A 260 61.16 4.41 -14.91
C TYR A 260 60.68 5.25 -13.72
N TYR A 261 60.24 4.59 -12.64
CA TYR A 261 59.94 5.21 -11.35
C TYR A 261 60.53 4.39 -10.20
N ASN A 262 60.92 5.05 -9.10
CA ASN A 262 61.71 4.45 -8.03
C ASN A 262 60.85 3.56 -7.10
N GLN A 263 60.60 2.31 -7.51
CA GLN A 263 59.83 1.34 -6.75
C GLN A 263 60.59 0.85 -5.51
N SER A 264 60.11 1.18 -4.32
CA SER A 264 60.75 0.79 -3.05
C SER A 264 59.84 -0.05 -2.13
N GLY A 265 58.55 -0.22 -2.47
CA GLY A 265 57.57 -0.93 -1.64
C GLY A 265 57.52 -2.46 -1.80
N PRO A 266 56.82 -3.18 -0.90
CA PRO A 266 56.60 -4.63 -1.02
C PRO A 266 55.78 -4.96 -2.28
N LEU A 267 55.87 -6.20 -2.77
CA LEU A 267 55.11 -6.63 -3.95
C LEU A 267 53.61 -6.49 -3.70
N MET A 268 52.93 -5.92 -4.69
CA MET A 268 51.50 -5.70 -4.67
C MET A 268 50.77 -7.02 -4.96
N PRO A 269 49.74 -7.38 -4.17
CA PRO A 269 48.99 -8.61 -4.37
C PRO A 269 48.10 -8.50 -5.61
N TYR A 270 47.95 -9.62 -6.32
CA TYR A 270 47.10 -9.74 -7.51
C TYR A 270 45.61 -9.75 -7.14
N LEU A 271 44.80 -9.33 -8.11
CA LEU A 271 43.35 -9.40 -8.04
C LEU A 271 42.87 -10.83 -8.32
N CYS A 272 41.85 -11.24 -7.58
CA CYS A 272 41.14 -12.48 -7.81
C CYS A 272 40.37 -12.48 -9.13
N TYR A 273 40.28 -13.66 -9.73
CA TYR A 273 39.27 -13.93 -10.75
C TYR A 273 37.97 -14.31 -10.05
N PRO A 274 36.88 -13.54 -10.22
CA PRO A 274 35.60 -13.87 -9.59
C PRO A 274 34.90 -15.05 -10.28
N TYR A 275 35.30 -15.41 -11.50
CA TYR A 275 34.68 -16.51 -12.24
C TYR A 275 35.71 -17.46 -12.86
N ASP A 276 35.37 -18.75 -12.93
CA ASP A 276 36.16 -19.78 -13.61
C ASP A 276 36.02 -19.73 -15.15
N SER A 277 36.66 -20.67 -15.87
CA SER A 277 36.57 -20.77 -17.34
C SER A 277 35.16 -21.07 -17.87
N GLN A 278 34.27 -21.56 -17.01
CA GLN A 278 32.87 -21.86 -17.31
C GLN A 278 31.93 -20.76 -16.78
N LEU A 279 32.50 -19.68 -16.22
CA LEU A 279 31.84 -18.53 -15.60
C LEU A 279 30.99 -18.85 -14.35
N HIS A 280 31.36 -19.91 -13.64
CA HIS A 280 30.89 -20.17 -12.28
C HIS A 280 31.63 -19.30 -11.28
N GLU A 281 30.96 -18.91 -10.20
CA GLU A 281 31.57 -18.11 -9.14
C GLU A 281 32.71 -18.88 -8.47
N LEU A 282 33.84 -18.19 -8.30
CA LEU A 282 35.02 -18.72 -7.63
C LEU A 282 35.20 -18.04 -6.28
N GLU A 283 35.41 -18.83 -5.23
CA GLU A 283 35.79 -18.28 -3.94
C GLU A 283 37.23 -17.75 -4.00
N CYS A 284 37.42 -16.53 -3.50
CA CYS A 284 38.71 -15.88 -3.63
C CYS A 284 39.74 -16.42 -2.62
N PRO A 285 40.90 -16.96 -3.08
CA PRO A 285 41.94 -17.44 -2.18
C PRO A 285 42.50 -16.33 -1.28
N PRO A 286 42.93 -16.64 -0.04
CA PRO A 286 43.37 -15.63 0.94
C PRO A 286 44.65 -14.88 0.54
N GLN A 287 45.40 -15.39 -0.43
CA GLN A 287 46.61 -14.79 -0.98
C GLN A 287 46.35 -13.80 -2.13
N LEU A 288 45.11 -13.75 -2.62
CA LEU A 288 44.65 -12.82 -3.65
C LEU A 288 43.67 -11.82 -3.02
N VAL A 289 43.47 -10.69 -3.70
CA VAL A 289 42.55 -9.66 -3.23
C VAL A 289 41.25 -9.72 -4.01
N SER A 290 40.13 -9.72 -3.31
CA SER A 290 38.80 -9.65 -3.92
C SER A 290 38.50 -8.24 -4.46
N MET A 291 37.57 -8.14 -5.40
CA MET A 291 37.11 -6.86 -5.95
C MET A 291 36.64 -5.90 -4.83
N ALA A 292 35.92 -6.41 -3.83
CA ALA A 292 35.41 -5.58 -2.72
C ALA A 292 36.51 -4.98 -1.85
N ASN A 293 37.64 -5.67 -1.67
CA ASN A 293 38.71 -5.25 -0.75
C ASN A 293 39.91 -4.60 -1.45
N ALA A 294 39.96 -4.64 -2.78
CA ALA A 294 41.11 -4.19 -3.55
C ALA A 294 41.51 -2.74 -3.27
N SER A 295 40.55 -1.83 -3.19
CA SER A 295 40.81 -0.41 -2.91
C SER A 295 41.55 -0.21 -1.59
N VAL A 296 41.06 -0.84 -0.52
CA VAL A 296 41.64 -0.73 0.83
C VAL A 296 43.03 -1.35 0.88
N VAL A 297 43.21 -2.53 0.26
CA VAL A 297 44.51 -3.22 0.27
C VAL A 297 45.55 -2.44 -0.55
N TRP A 298 45.20 -2.01 -1.76
CA TRP A 298 46.13 -1.34 -2.68
C TRP A 298 46.49 0.08 -2.24
N GLN A 299 45.65 0.73 -1.43
CA GLN A 299 45.97 2.05 -0.86
C GLN A 299 47.28 2.05 -0.06
N ASN A 300 47.60 0.93 0.61
CA ASN A 300 48.84 0.77 1.37
C ASN A 300 50.10 0.65 0.50
N TYR A 301 49.94 0.56 -0.83
CA TYR A 301 51.03 0.48 -1.80
C TYR A 301 51.22 1.80 -2.57
N THR A 302 50.45 2.83 -2.24
CA THR A 302 50.52 4.15 -2.88
C THR A 302 51.68 4.97 -2.30
N CYS A 303 52.52 5.51 -3.17
CA CYS A 303 53.62 6.40 -2.82
C CYS A 303 53.18 7.87 -2.83
N GLY A 304 53.91 8.73 -2.11
CA GLY A 304 53.89 10.18 -2.34
C GLY A 304 54.66 10.50 -3.61
N VAL A 305 54.20 11.51 -4.37
CA VAL A 305 54.78 11.90 -5.66
C VAL A 305 55.49 13.26 -5.59
N SER A 306 56.56 13.43 -6.38
CA SER A 306 57.20 14.72 -6.65
C SER A 306 56.37 15.56 -7.63
N GLU A 307 56.71 16.84 -7.81
CA GLU A 307 56.12 17.70 -8.86
C GLU A 307 56.28 17.12 -10.28
N SER A 308 57.30 16.30 -10.48
CA SER A 308 57.59 15.58 -11.73
C SER A 308 56.86 14.23 -11.87
N GLY A 309 56.01 13.85 -10.91
CA GLY A 309 55.18 12.63 -10.97
C GLY A 309 55.88 11.34 -10.53
N PHE A 310 57.08 11.41 -9.96
CA PHE A 310 57.82 10.23 -9.50
C PHE A 310 57.57 9.93 -8.02
N CYS A 311 57.54 8.65 -7.65
CA CYS A 311 57.47 8.23 -6.25
C CYS A 311 58.67 8.74 -5.44
N THR A 312 58.40 9.48 -4.36
CA THR A 312 59.39 9.99 -3.39
C THR A 312 59.41 9.19 -2.09
N THR A 313 58.28 8.57 -1.73
CA THR A 313 58.18 7.66 -0.58
C THR A 313 58.09 6.20 -1.00
N THR A 314 58.22 5.29 -0.04
CA THR A 314 58.06 3.86 -0.26
C THR A 314 56.67 3.54 -0.80
N GLY A 315 56.61 2.92 -1.98
CA GLY A 315 55.37 2.48 -2.62
C GLY A 315 55.63 1.94 -4.03
N ARG A 316 54.56 1.50 -4.70
CA ARG A 316 54.56 0.96 -6.06
C ARG A 316 53.52 1.60 -6.99
N LEU A 317 52.53 2.31 -6.45
CA LEU A 317 51.52 3.03 -7.21
C LEU A 317 51.66 4.53 -6.99
N THR A 318 51.56 5.33 -8.05
CA THR A 318 51.25 6.75 -7.90
C THR A 318 49.77 6.93 -7.56
N PRO A 319 49.36 8.08 -6.99
CA PRO A 319 47.95 8.36 -6.74
C PRO A 319 47.04 8.19 -7.97
N ASP A 320 47.51 8.61 -9.14
CA ASP A 320 46.75 8.47 -10.40
C ASP A 320 46.58 7.00 -10.80
N MET A 321 47.65 6.20 -10.73
CA MET A 321 47.57 4.75 -11.00
C MET A 321 46.63 4.05 -10.03
N TYR A 322 46.70 4.41 -8.75
CA TYR A 322 45.78 3.90 -7.74
C TYR A 322 44.32 4.22 -8.08
N GLN A 323 44.00 5.47 -8.45
CA GLN A 323 42.65 5.87 -8.83
C GLN A 323 42.14 5.09 -10.06
N GLN A 324 42.99 4.89 -11.07
CA GLN A 324 42.62 4.11 -12.25
C GLN A 324 42.32 2.65 -11.89
N LEU A 325 43.16 2.01 -11.08
CA LEU A 325 42.94 0.62 -10.65
C LEU A 325 41.68 0.46 -9.81
N VAL A 326 41.44 1.38 -8.87
CA VAL A 326 40.22 1.39 -8.06
C VAL A 326 38.98 1.59 -8.93
N GLY A 327 39.04 2.49 -9.91
CA GLY A 327 37.93 2.69 -10.82
C GLY A 327 37.59 1.43 -11.64
N ALA A 328 38.60 0.73 -12.17
CA ALA A 328 38.38 -0.53 -12.88
C ALA A 328 37.78 -1.64 -11.99
N VAL A 329 38.21 -1.73 -10.74
CA VAL A 329 37.61 -2.64 -9.76
C VAL A 329 36.18 -2.23 -9.41
N ASN A 330 35.89 -0.95 -9.27
CA ASN A 330 34.54 -0.46 -9.00
C ASN A 330 33.57 -0.79 -10.14
N ILE A 331 34.00 -0.71 -11.41
CA ILE A 331 33.21 -1.16 -12.57
C ILE A 331 32.95 -2.67 -12.46
N SER A 332 33.99 -3.45 -12.18
CA SER A 332 33.88 -4.91 -12.05
C SER A 332 32.90 -5.30 -10.94
N TYR A 333 32.99 -4.62 -9.80
CA TYR A 333 32.06 -4.77 -8.68
C TYR A 333 30.63 -4.40 -9.08
N ALA A 334 30.45 -3.30 -9.81
CA ALA A 334 29.13 -2.87 -10.26
C ALA A 334 28.49 -3.87 -11.23
N LEU A 335 29.25 -4.37 -12.20
CA LEU A 335 28.78 -5.40 -13.13
C LEU A 335 28.41 -6.70 -12.40
N GLN A 336 29.21 -7.12 -11.42
CA GLN A 336 28.92 -8.31 -10.62
C GLN A 336 27.65 -8.15 -9.76
N HIS A 337 27.48 -6.99 -9.12
CA HIS A 337 26.41 -6.80 -8.15
C HIS A 337 25.09 -6.30 -8.75
N TYR A 338 25.16 -5.43 -9.76
CA TYR A 338 23.97 -4.76 -10.32
C TYR A 338 23.51 -5.28 -11.68
N ALA A 339 24.35 -6.01 -12.44
CA ALA A 339 23.84 -6.62 -13.67
C ALA A 339 22.69 -7.62 -13.41
N PRO A 340 22.76 -8.54 -12.42
CA PRO A 340 21.65 -9.45 -12.16
C PRO A 340 20.31 -8.77 -11.85
N PRO A 341 20.20 -7.80 -10.91
CA PRO A 341 18.92 -7.14 -10.64
C PRO A 341 18.43 -6.28 -11.83
N LEU A 342 19.32 -5.62 -12.58
CA LEU A 342 18.91 -4.86 -13.78
C LEU A 342 18.33 -5.78 -14.86
N LEU A 343 18.95 -6.94 -15.08
CA LEU A 343 18.46 -7.93 -16.04
C LEU A 343 17.14 -8.55 -15.58
N SER A 344 16.96 -8.73 -14.26
CA SER A 344 15.68 -9.17 -13.67
C SER A 344 14.55 -8.14 -13.83
N LEU A 345 14.87 -6.85 -13.92
CA LEU A 345 13.90 -5.83 -14.32
C LEU A 345 13.54 -5.95 -15.79
N GLN A 346 14.54 -6.24 -16.64
CA GLN A 346 14.39 -6.31 -18.09
C GLN A 346 13.59 -7.53 -18.56
N ASP A 347 13.83 -8.70 -17.97
CA ASP A 347 13.05 -9.92 -18.26
C ASP A 347 11.74 -10.02 -17.45
N CYS A 348 11.42 -8.97 -16.69
CA CYS A 348 10.27 -8.88 -15.80
C CYS A 348 10.21 -9.93 -14.67
N ASN A 349 11.27 -10.71 -14.41
CA ASN A 349 11.27 -11.63 -13.27
C ASN A 349 11.07 -10.90 -11.95
N PHE A 350 11.63 -9.69 -11.80
CA PHE A 350 11.40 -8.85 -10.63
C PHE A 350 9.92 -8.49 -10.45
N VAL A 351 9.24 -8.12 -11.54
CA VAL A 351 7.82 -7.75 -11.51
C VAL A 351 6.96 -9.00 -11.28
N ARG A 352 7.34 -10.14 -11.84
CA ARG A 352 6.71 -11.44 -11.63
C ARG A 352 6.78 -11.87 -10.18
N GLU A 353 7.94 -11.76 -9.54
CA GLU A 353 8.09 -12.06 -8.12
C GLU A 353 7.26 -11.10 -7.26
N THR A 354 7.28 -9.81 -7.59
CA THR A 354 6.46 -8.78 -6.92
C THR A 354 4.97 -9.10 -6.99
N PHE A 355 4.45 -9.41 -8.19
CA PHE A 355 3.04 -9.76 -8.36
C PHE A 355 2.69 -11.09 -7.71
N ASN A 356 3.58 -12.08 -7.74
CA ASN A 356 3.37 -13.34 -7.04
C ASN A 356 3.22 -13.12 -5.52
N ILE A 357 4.01 -12.23 -4.93
CA ILE A 357 3.89 -11.87 -3.51
C ILE A 357 2.57 -11.13 -3.25
N ILE A 358 2.17 -10.20 -4.12
CA ILE A 358 0.89 -9.49 -3.98
C ILE A 358 -0.30 -10.45 -4.06
N THR A 359 -0.31 -11.35 -5.04
CA THR A 359 -1.42 -12.28 -5.25
C THR A 359 -1.51 -13.33 -4.15
N SER A 360 -0.38 -13.83 -3.66
CA SER A 360 -0.35 -14.83 -2.59
C SER A 360 -0.61 -14.25 -1.20
N ASN A 361 -0.04 -13.09 -0.87
CA ASN A 361 -0.04 -12.58 0.50
C ASN A 361 -1.04 -11.45 0.75
N HIS A 362 -1.40 -10.65 -0.26
CA HIS A 362 -2.21 -9.44 -0.04
C HIS A 362 -3.63 -9.52 -0.62
N CYS A 363 -3.82 -10.22 -1.75
CA CYS A 363 -5.11 -10.27 -2.44
C CYS A 363 -6.23 -10.93 -1.62
N HIS A 364 -6.00 -12.13 -1.07
CA HIS A 364 -7.03 -12.84 -0.30
C HIS A 364 -7.42 -12.09 0.99
N PRO A 365 -6.47 -11.58 1.80
CA PRO A 365 -6.81 -10.72 2.94
C PRO A 365 -7.61 -9.47 2.55
N LEU A 366 -7.25 -8.78 1.47
CA LEU A 366 -7.98 -7.60 0.99
C LEU A 366 -9.44 -7.92 0.65
N GLU A 367 -9.68 -9.00 -0.09
CA GLU A 367 -11.04 -9.44 -0.46
C GLU A 367 -11.87 -9.81 0.77
N ASP A 368 -11.30 -10.58 1.69
CA ASP A 368 -12.01 -11.02 2.90
C ASP A 368 -12.42 -9.83 3.79
N ARG A 369 -11.50 -8.89 4.03
CA ARG A 369 -11.80 -7.70 4.86
C ARG A 369 -12.84 -6.82 4.19
N LEU A 370 -12.80 -6.70 2.87
CA LEU A 370 -13.79 -5.93 2.12
C LEU A 370 -15.17 -6.59 2.11
N ARG A 371 -15.24 -7.93 2.06
CA ARG A 371 -16.48 -8.69 2.26
C ARG A 371 -17.05 -8.46 3.67
N MET A 372 -16.21 -8.39 4.69
CA MET A 372 -16.62 -8.05 6.06
C MET A 372 -17.22 -6.64 6.15
N VAL A 373 -16.59 -5.65 5.51
CA VAL A 373 -17.12 -4.28 5.38
C VAL A 373 -18.50 -4.27 4.72
N ASN A 374 -18.64 -4.96 3.59
CA ASN A 374 -19.90 -5.05 2.86
C ASN A 374 -21.00 -5.72 3.69
N ALA A 375 -20.69 -6.79 4.42
CA ALA A 375 -21.61 -7.44 5.33
C ALA A 375 -22.05 -6.51 6.47
N GLY A 376 -21.12 -5.75 7.05
CA GLY A 376 -21.41 -4.74 8.07
C GLY A 376 -22.35 -3.64 7.55
N LEU A 377 -22.02 -3.04 6.40
CA LEU A 377 -22.86 -2.02 5.75
C LEU A 377 -24.28 -2.51 5.47
N ALA A 378 -24.41 -3.72 4.90
CA ALA A 378 -25.70 -4.32 4.60
C ALA A 378 -26.52 -4.57 5.88
N LEU A 379 -25.89 -5.12 6.93
CA LEU A 379 -26.57 -5.43 8.19
C LEU A 379 -27.06 -4.17 8.92
N VAL A 380 -26.23 -3.12 8.97
CA VAL A 380 -26.63 -1.82 9.55
C VAL A 380 -27.77 -1.20 8.77
N SER A 381 -27.65 -1.15 7.43
CA SER A 381 -28.66 -0.53 6.57
C SER A 381 -30.01 -1.22 6.70
N VAL A 382 -30.05 -2.55 6.62
CA VAL A 382 -31.29 -3.33 6.76
C VAL A 382 -31.88 -3.20 8.16
N GLY A 383 -31.04 -3.26 9.21
CA GLY A 383 -31.50 -3.09 10.60
C GLY A 383 -32.16 -1.73 10.84
N VAL A 384 -31.55 -0.65 10.37
CA VAL A 384 -32.10 0.71 10.49
C VAL A 384 -33.34 0.88 9.62
N MET A 385 -33.34 0.40 8.37
CA MET A 385 -34.50 0.45 7.48
C MET A 385 -35.74 -0.21 8.09
N LEU A 386 -35.58 -1.41 8.65
CA LEU A 386 -36.67 -2.13 9.32
C LEU A 386 -37.14 -1.41 10.60
N SER A 387 -36.21 -0.81 11.35
CA SER A 387 -36.55 0.01 12.52
C SER A 387 -37.38 1.25 12.13
N LEU A 388 -37.01 1.94 11.05
CA LEU A 388 -37.74 3.09 10.52
C LEU A 388 -39.15 2.71 10.05
N ALA A 389 -39.30 1.58 9.37
CA ALA A 389 -40.60 1.07 8.94
C ALA A 389 -41.54 0.82 10.14
N LEU A 390 -41.02 0.23 11.22
CA LEU A 390 -41.78 0.05 12.46
C LEU A 390 -42.12 1.37 13.15
N TRP A 391 -41.23 2.37 13.12
CA TRP A 391 -41.51 3.70 13.66
C TRP A 391 -42.60 4.43 12.88
N ILE A 392 -42.66 4.30 11.54
CA ILE A 392 -43.75 4.85 10.73
C ILE A 392 -45.08 4.22 11.15
N ILE A 393 -45.14 2.89 11.28
CA ILE A 393 -46.35 2.18 11.72
C ILE A 393 -46.76 2.65 13.12
N TYR A 394 -45.80 2.82 14.03
CA TYR A 394 -46.06 3.30 15.40
C TYR A 394 -46.55 4.75 15.44
N ALA A 395 -45.92 5.66 14.68
CA ALA A 395 -46.27 7.07 14.62
C ALA A 395 -47.63 7.31 13.96
N ASN A 396 -47.97 6.53 12.93
CA ASN A 396 -49.25 6.59 12.22
C ASN A 396 -50.39 5.86 12.93
N ARG A 397 -50.17 5.18 14.06
CA ARG A 397 -51.29 4.62 14.84
C ARG A 397 -52.17 5.78 15.32
N PRO A 398 -53.45 5.82 14.92
CA PRO A 398 -54.37 6.85 15.38
C PRO A 398 -54.50 6.71 16.90
N GLN A 399 -53.97 7.68 17.62
CA GLN A 399 -54.35 7.86 19.01
C GLN A 399 -55.79 8.34 18.92
N SER A 400 -56.75 7.52 19.36
CA SER A 400 -58.01 8.08 19.77
C SER A 400 -57.66 9.06 20.90
N GLU A 401 -57.68 10.35 20.58
CA GLU A 401 -57.67 11.44 21.56
C GLU A 401 -58.80 11.28 22.60
N GLN A 402 -59.66 10.28 22.44
CA GLN A 402 -60.71 9.86 23.36
C GLN A 402 -60.23 9.11 24.62
N ALA A 403 -58.95 8.74 24.77
CA ALA A 403 -58.49 8.08 26.01
C ALA A 403 -58.15 9.06 27.15
N PHE A 404 -57.63 10.25 26.85
CA PHE A 404 -57.29 11.25 27.86
C PHE A 404 -58.48 12.16 28.23
N ALA A 405 -59.40 12.42 27.30
CA ALA A 405 -60.67 13.09 27.62
C ALA A 405 -61.58 12.23 28.53
N LYS A 406 -61.47 10.89 28.45
CA LYS A 406 -62.31 9.95 29.23
C LYS A 406 -61.83 9.75 30.67
N ILE A 407 -60.60 10.15 31.00
CA ILE A 407 -60.10 10.22 32.39
C ILE A 407 -60.45 11.58 33.01
N SER A 408 -60.34 12.67 32.23
CA SER A 408 -60.74 14.02 32.67
C SER A 408 -62.26 14.13 32.92
N SER A 409 -63.11 13.51 32.08
CA SER A 409 -64.57 13.49 32.32
C SER A 409 -64.98 12.56 33.45
N LYS A 410 -64.20 11.52 33.78
CA LYS A 410 -64.45 10.64 34.93
C LYS A 410 -64.15 11.31 36.27
N PHE A 411 -63.23 12.28 36.30
CA PHE A 411 -62.95 13.09 37.50
C PHE A 411 -63.90 14.28 37.67
N LYS A 412 -64.60 14.71 36.61
CA LYS A 412 -65.55 15.84 36.67
C LYS A 412 -67.01 15.43 36.94
N GLY A 413 -67.34 14.13 36.89
CA GLY A 413 -68.69 13.59 37.12
C GLY A 413 -68.94 13.01 38.52
N GLY A 414 -68.05 13.23 39.49
CA GLY A 414 -68.04 12.55 40.79
C GLY A 414 -68.37 13.42 42.01
N CYS A 415 -69.06 14.55 41.86
CA CYS A 415 -69.61 15.31 42.99
C CYS A 415 -71.06 15.69 42.69
N ASN A 416 -71.97 14.74 42.90
CA ASN A 416 -73.36 15.04 43.24
C ASN A 416 -74.05 13.78 43.76
N SER A 417 -74.17 13.67 45.09
CA SER A 417 -75.31 13.00 45.71
C SER A 417 -75.40 13.37 47.19
N ASN A 418 -76.35 14.26 47.49
CA ASN A 418 -77.30 14.25 48.60
C ASN A 418 -76.91 13.46 49.87
N ILE A 419 -76.73 14.20 50.97
CA ILE A 419 -77.01 13.71 52.32
C ILE A 419 -78.16 14.56 52.86
N ALA A 420 -79.31 13.91 53.03
CA ALA A 420 -80.43 14.41 53.81
C ALA A 420 -80.11 14.26 55.30
N ILE A 421 -80.28 15.34 56.07
CA ILE A 421 -80.46 15.29 57.52
C ILE A 421 -81.64 16.22 57.83
N ASP A 422 -82.71 15.61 58.32
CA ASP A 422 -83.87 16.26 58.91
C ASP A 422 -83.66 16.29 60.44
N VAL A 423 -83.65 17.49 61.05
CA VAL A 423 -84.07 17.73 62.45
C VAL A 423 -84.54 19.18 62.61
N SER A 424 -85.87 19.34 62.62
CA SER A 424 -86.70 20.05 63.61
C SER A 424 -86.48 21.55 63.93
N SER A 425 -87.51 22.32 63.56
CA SER A 425 -88.28 23.27 64.39
C SER A 425 -87.78 24.69 64.71
N LYS A 426 -88.78 25.58 64.70
CA LYS A 426 -88.93 26.93 65.29
C LYS A 426 -88.56 28.16 64.44
N SER A 427 -89.58 28.60 63.70
CA SER A 427 -90.31 29.88 63.86
C SER A 427 -89.60 31.09 64.48
N GLU A 428 -89.84 32.21 63.77
CA GLU A 428 -90.18 33.56 64.26
C GLU A 428 -89.11 34.67 64.29
N PHE A 429 -89.49 35.71 63.54
CA PHE A 429 -89.06 37.11 63.44
C PHE A 429 -87.75 37.48 62.72
#